data_AF-A0A2V3ZIU7-F1
#
_entry.id   AF-A0A2V3ZIU7-F1
#
_cell.length_a   1.000
_cell.length_b   1.000
_cell.length_c   1.000
_cell.angle_alpha   90.00
_cell.angle_beta   90.00
_cell.angle_gamma   90.00
#
_symmetry.space_group_name_H-M   'P 1'
#
loop_
_entity.id
_entity.type
_entity.pdbx_description
1 polymer ?
#
loop_
_entity_poly.entity_id
_entity_poly.type
_entity_poly.pdbx_seq_one_letter_code
_entity_poly.pdbx_strand_id
1 'polypeptide(L)'
;MTVRIRKYSWQLAPADVRKIRQSVFVEEQQVPPALEWDDTDEIADHFLVVLPDNTPVGVGRLFSTLEETAHIGRMAILPAHRGKGIGEILLRHMISEAAGQFSELQLSAQEHAIPFYQRSGFHVCSALYDDAGIPHVDMRCLAPQLASDAFETRDNPMLLGEDPHAWLFNSESDMTGLMDSVVGQARQRLWLYDRLLDHDIYDRLRFRELVSFLARRHRLSEVRLLIHDDKPLVKRRHQIVELMRRLPSRIELRLINQDYPVESQPFMLVDRDGMIFRHDFYKPEGFAKFSDSGRVKLLAESFQRMWDTGKGSLELRELPL
;
A
#
# COMPACT_ATOMS: atom_id res chain seq x y z
N MET A 1 28.55 -0.85 -6.81
CA MET A 1 29.07 0.54 -6.81
C MET A 1 28.89 1.09 -5.41
N THR A 2 29.92 1.69 -4.81
CA THR A 2 29.87 2.15 -3.41
C THR A 2 29.57 3.64 -3.37
N VAL A 3 28.48 4.03 -2.72
CA VAL A 3 28.11 5.42 -2.45
C VAL A 3 27.90 5.60 -0.95
N ARG A 4 27.96 6.84 -0.48
CA ARG A 4 27.59 7.20 0.90
C ARG A 4 26.37 8.11 0.84
N ILE A 5 25.44 7.92 1.76
CA ILE A 5 24.26 8.77 1.91
C ILE A 5 24.41 9.55 3.21
N ARG A 6 24.20 10.86 3.14
CA ARG A 6 24.26 11.76 4.29
C ARG A 6 22.92 12.45 4.47
N LYS A 7 22.43 12.45 5.70
CA LYS A 7 21.15 13.05 6.10
C LYS A 7 21.39 14.43 6.72
N TYR A 8 20.58 15.41 6.34
CA TYR A 8 20.66 16.79 6.81
C TYR A 8 19.26 17.36 7.07
N SER A 9 19.12 18.22 8.09
CA SER A 9 18.02 19.19 8.11
C SER A 9 18.27 20.29 7.08
N TRP A 10 17.23 21.00 6.68
CA TRP A 10 17.35 22.04 5.67
C TRP A 10 18.36 23.14 6.00
N GLN A 11 18.41 23.58 7.26
CA GLN A 11 19.29 24.67 7.69
C GLN A 11 20.76 24.25 7.74
N LEU A 12 21.04 22.95 7.82
CA LEU A 12 22.37 22.36 7.82
C LEU A 12 22.75 21.70 6.49
N ALA A 13 21.83 21.69 5.52
CA ALA A 13 22.04 21.06 4.23
C ALA A 13 23.14 21.81 3.45
N PRO A 14 24.15 21.11 2.90
CA PRO A 14 25.16 21.75 2.07
C PRO A 14 24.53 22.33 0.79
N ALA A 15 25.16 23.35 0.22
CA ALA A 15 24.67 24.02 -0.99
C ALA A 15 24.44 23.06 -2.16
N ASP A 16 25.15 21.92 -2.20
CA ASP A 16 25.00 20.90 -3.24
C ASP A 16 23.60 20.26 -3.28
N VAL A 17 22.87 20.22 -2.16
CA VAL A 17 21.47 19.77 -2.16
C VAL A 17 20.63 20.66 -3.09
N ARG A 18 20.79 21.99 -2.95
CA ARG A 18 20.08 22.97 -3.78
C ARG A 18 20.59 22.96 -5.22
N LYS A 19 21.91 22.88 -5.42
CA LYS A 19 22.51 22.87 -6.78
C LYS A 19 22.05 21.68 -7.61
N ILE A 20 21.98 20.48 -7.03
CA ILE A 20 21.51 19.28 -7.75
C ILE A 20 20.03 19.43 -8.13
N ARG A 21 19.19 19.88 -7.19
CA ARG A 21 17.76 20.14 -7.46
C ARG A 21 17.57 21.17 -8.56
N GLN A 22 18.29 22.30 -8.50
CA GLN A 22 18.25 23.33 -9.52
C GLN A 22 18.68 22.78 -10.90
N SER A 23 19.78 22.03 -10.96
CA SER A 23 20.26 21.48 -12.22
C SER A 23 19.30 20.46 -12.85
N VAL A 24 18.65 19.62 -12.04
CA VAL A 24 17.76 18.56 -12.55
C VAL A 24 16.34 19.06 -12.76
N PHE A 25 15.72 19.73 -11.79
CA PHE A 25 14.31 20.12 -11.90
C PHE A 25 14.13 21.41 -12.70
N VAL A 26 14.94 22.44 -12.43
CA VAL A 26 14.78 23.75 -13.08
C VAL A 26 15.45 23.79 -14.45
N GLU A 27 16.74 23.46 -14.52
CA GLU A 27 17.52 23.61 -15.75
C GLU A 27 17.22 22.51 -16.77
N GLU A 28 17.09 21.25 -16.33
CA GLU A 28 16.85 20.13 -17.23
C GLU A 28 15.35 19.90 -17.48
N GLN A 29 14.54 19.74 -16.42
CA GLN A 29 13.11 19.41 -16.57
C GLN A 29 12.21 20.64 -16.78
N GLN A 30 12.77 21.84 -16.74
CA GLN A 30 12.05 23.10 -16.98
C GLN A 30 10.92 23.36 -15.96
N VAL A 31 11.03 22.82 -14.74
CA VAL A 31 10.13 23.15 -13.63
C VAL A 31 10.33 24.63 -13.27
N PRO A 32 9.26 25.44 -13.18
CA PRO A 32 9.38 26.84 -12.79
C PRO A 32 10.12 26.99 -11.45
N PRO A 33 11.15 27.86 -11.36
CA PRO A 33 11.95 28.02 -10.13
C PRO A 33 11.13 28.33 -8.87
N ALA A 34 9.99 29.00 -9.03
CA ALA A 34 9.09 29.35 -7.94
C ALA A 34 8.32 28.15 -7.36
N LEU A 35 8.24 27.03 -8.07
CA LEU A 35 7.56 25.80 -7.63
C LEU A 35 8.52 24.76 -7.04
N GLU A 36 9.83 24.92 -7.26
CA GLU A 36 10.83 23.95 -6.79
C GLU A 36 11.00 23.97 -5.27
N TRP A 37 10.87 25.15 -4.66
CA TRP A 37 11.08 25.37 -3.23
C TRP A 37 9.74 25.52 -2.53
N ASP A 38 9.50 24.72 -1.49
CA ASP A 38 8.22 24.68 -0.78
C ASP A 38 8.40 24.69 0.75
N ASP A 39 7.32 24.93 1.48
CA ASP A 39 7.34 24.99 2.95
C ASP A 39 7.73 23.65 3.60
N THR A 40 7.60 22.54 2.87
CA THR A 40 7.98 21.22 3.40
C THR A 40 9.48 21.01 3.40
N ASP A 41 10.26 21.83 2.68
CA ASP A 41 11.72 21.80 2.73
C ASP A 41 12.23 22.00 4.17
N GLU A 42 11.62 22.88 4.95
CA GLU A 42 12.06 23.22 6.32
C GLU A 42 11.89 22.07 7.33
N ILE A 43 10.87 21.22 7.13
CA ILE A 43 10.54 20.11 8.04
C ILE A 43 11.10 18.76 7.57
N ALA A 44 11.70 18.72 6.39
CA ALA A 44 12.14 17.47 5.79
C ALA A 44 13.55 17.06 6.19
N ASP A 45 13.76 15.75 6.17
CA ASP A 45 15.06 15.14 6.09
C ASP A 45 15.56 15.14 4.63
N HIS A 46 16.71 15.76 4.40
CA HIS A 46 17.35 15.84 3.09
C HIS A 46 18.51 14.85 3.00
N PHE A 47 18.46 13.97 2.03
CA PHE A 47 19.47 12.95 1.78
C PHE A 47 20.35 13.38 0.61
N LEU A 48 21.66 13.45 0.83
CA LEU A 48 22.66 13.71 -0.19
C LEU A 48 23.48 12.45 -0.45
N VAL A 49 23.52 12.01 -1.70
CA VAL A 49 24.35 10.90 -2.15
C VAL A 49 25.70 11.45 -2.62
N VAL A 50 26.77 10.91 -2.05
CA VAL A 50 28.15 11.24 -2.42
C VAL A 50 28.93 10.01 -2.85
N LEU A 51 29.83 10.18 -3.81
CA LEU A 51 30.80 9.18 -4.22
C LEU A 51 31.93 9.05 -3.18
N PRO A 52 32.81 8.03 -3.27
CA PRO A 52 33.90 7.82 -2.31
C PRO A 52 34.88 9.00 -2.19
N ASP A 53 35.03 9.79 -3.24
CA ASP A 53 35.81 11.03 -3.32
C ASP A 53 35.08 12.27 -2.73
N ASN A 54 33.88 12.07 -2.17
CA ASN A 54 32.93 13.09 -1.68
C ASN A 54 32.24 13.91 -2.77
N THR A 55 32.31 13.52 -4.05
CA THR A 55 31.56 14.21 -5.11
C THR A 55 30.05 14.01 -4.91
N PRO A 56 29.23 15.07 -4.77
CA PRO A 56 27.78 14.97 -4.64
C PRO A 56 27.14 14.65 -5.99
N VAL A 57 26.28 13.63 -6.03
CA VAL A 57 25.73 13.08 -7.30
C VAL A 57 24.22 12.90 -7.31
N GLY A 58 23.58 12.97 -6.16
CA GLY A 58 22.13 12.80 -6.08
C GLY A 58 21.55 13.26 -4.75
N VAL A 59 20.24 13.49 -4.76
CA VAL A 59 19.47 14.01 -3.62
C VAL A 59 18.09 13.36 -3.55
N GLY A 60 17.53 13.32 -2.35
CA GLY A 60 16.16 12.92 -2.07
C GLY A 60 15.68 13.58 -0.79
N ARG A 61 14.37 13.67 -0.62
CA ARG A 61 13.72 14.28 0.55
C ARG A 61 12.71 13.31 1.14
N LEU A 62 12.69 13.21 2.47
CA LEU A 62 11.67 12.49 3.23
C LEU A 62 11.08 13.45 4.26
N PHE A 63 9.76 13.54 4.34
CA PHE A 63 9.09 14.31 5.39
C PHE A 63 7.78 13.64 5.80
N SER A 64 7.22 14.04 6.93
CA SER A 64 5.92 13.57 7.38
C SER A 64 5.11 14.75 7.92
N THR A 65 3.82 14.78 7.57
CA THR A 65 2.83 15.73 8.10
C THR A 65 1.78 15.04 8.98
N LEU A 66 1.74 13.71 8.99
CA LEU A 66 0.79 12.86 9.69
C LEU A 66 1.55 11.68 10.30
N GLU A 67 1.24 11.31 11.54
CA GLU A 67 2.04 10.34 12.33
C GLU A 67 2.28 8.99 11.63
N GLU A 68 1.36 8.54 10.76
CA GLU A 68 1.46 7.21 10.12
C GLU A 68 2.00 7.24 8.67
N THR A 69 2.17 8.41 8.07
CA THR A 69 2.51 8.55 6.64
C THR A 69 3.71 9.46 6.43
N ALA A 70 4.68 8.99 5.66
CA ALA A 70 5.78 9.81 5.17
C ALA A 70 5.73 9.97 3.65
N HIS A 71 6.31 11.06 3.17
CA HIS A 71 6.34 11.45 1.77
C HIS A 71 7.78 11.47 1.27
N ILE A 72 8.05 10.76 0.19
CA ILE A 72 9.31 10.79 -0.54
C ILE A 72 9.16 11.73 -1.72
N GLY A 73 10.11 12.65 -1.89
CA GLY A 73 10.09 13.62 -2.97
C GLY A 73 11.47 14.13 -3.34
N ARG A 74 11.51 15.06 -4.31
CA ARG A 74 12.73 15.74 -4.79
C ARG A 74 13.87 14.76 -5.11
N MET A 75 13.52 13.60 -5.64
CA MET A 75 14.46 12.56 -6.05
C MET A 75 15.16 12.97 -7.35
N ALA A 76 16.47 13.22 -7.27
CA ALA A 76 17.25 13.65 -8.43
C ALA A 76 18.66 13.04 -8.41
N ILE A 77 19.08 12.49 -9.55
CA ILE A 77 20.46 12.06 -9.80
C ILE A 77 20.98 12.87 -10.98
N LEU A 78 22.20 13.43 -10.84
CA LEU A 78 22.85 14.16 -11.91
C LEU A 78 22.98 13.29 -13.19
N PRO A 79 22.75 13.84 -14.40
CA PRO A 79 22.72 13.06 -15.64
C PRO A 79 23.92 12.11 -15.84
N ALA A 80 25.14 12.57 -15.56
CA ALA A 80 26.37 11.80 -15.70
C ALA A 80 26.45 10.55 -14.79
N HIS A 81 25.55 10.42 -13.81
CA HIS A 81 25.52 9.37 -12.82
C HIS A 81 24.26 8.48 -12.87
N ARG A 82 23.35 8.73 -13.82
CA ARG A 82 22.14 7.91 -14.04
C ARG A 82 22.49 6.55 -14.65
N GLY A 83 21.57 5.60 -14.52
CA GLY A 83 21.73 4.23 -15.03
C GLY A 83 22.75 3.37 -14.25
N LYS A 84 23.28 3.87 -13.13
CA LYS A 84 24.30 3.19 -12.30
C LYS A 84 23.76 2.60 -10.99
N GLY A 85 22.43 2.53 -10.84
CA GLY A 85 21.76 2.04 -9.62
C GLY A 85 21.74 3.02 -8.43
N ILE A 86 22.31 4.22 -8.56
CA ILE A 86 22.44 5.19 -7.46
C ILE A 86 21.07 5.64 -6.92
N GLY A 87 20.12 5.93 -7.81
CA GLY A 87 18.77 6.34 -7.41
C GLY A 87 18.04 5.26 -6.62
N GLU A 88 18.25 3.98 -6.98
CA GLU A 88 17.66 2.84 -6.28
C GLU A 88 18.30 2.67 -4.89
N ILE A 89 19.63 2.81 -4.79
CA ILE A 89 20.31 2.80 -3.49
C ILE A 89 19.78 3.90 -2.57
N LEU A 90 19.58 5.11 -3.11
CA LEU A 90 18.99 6.23 -2.36
C LEU A 90 17.55 5.94 -1.92
N LEU A 91 16.69 5.49 -2.84
CA LEU A 91 15.30 5.18 -2.53
C LEU A 91 15.19 4.11 -1.45
N ARG A 92 15.92 2.99 -1.61
CA ARG A 92 15.95 1.90 -0.62
C ARG A 92 16.42 2.38 0.74
N HIS A 93 17.45 3.22 0.81
CA HIS A 93 17.91 3.80 2.06
C HIS A 93 16.83 4.64 2.76
N MET A 94 16.11 5.50 2.02
CA MET A 94 15.02 6.29 2.60
C MET A 94 13.84 5.43 3.05
N ILE A 95 13.53 4.35 2.33
CA ILE A 95 12.50 3.39 2.76
C ILE A 95 12.94 2.70 4.05
N SER A 96 14.19 2.24 4.15
CA SER A 96 14.71 1.61 5.37
C SER A 96 14.77 2.57 6.56
N GLU A 97 15.06 3.86 6.35
CA GLU A 97 14.99 4.88 7.42
C GLU A 97 13.56 5.10 7.90
N ALA A 98 12.58 5.05 6.99
CA ALA A 98 11.17 5.23 7.30
C ALA A 98 10.49 3.95 7.81
N ALA A 99 11.06 2.79 7.51
CA ALA A 99 10.56 1.49 7.93
C ALA A 99 10.53 1.37 9.46
N GLY A 100 9.47 0.76 9.98
CA GLY A 100 9.22 0.65 11.42
C GLY A 100 8.70 1.93 12.09
N GLN A 101 8.86 3.10 11.46
CA GLN A 101 8.29 4.38 11.94
C GLN A 101 6.96 4.70 11.27
N PHE A 102 6.88 4.48 9.95
CA PHE A 102 5.70 4.79 9.16
C PHE A 102 5.11 3.50 8.56
N SER A 103 3.79 3.41 8.61
CA SER A 103 3.05 2.31 7.98
C SER A 103 2.72 2.60 6.52
N GLU A 104 2.87 3.85 6.05
CA GLU A 104 2.70 4.22 4.65
C GLU A 104 3.79 5.18 4.17
N LEU A 105 4.28 4.94 2.97
CA LEU A 105 5.07 5.90 2.21
C LEU A 105 4.29 6.34 0.98
N GLN A 106 4.24 7.64 0.71
CA GLN A 106 3.62 8.22 -0.47
C GLN A 106 4.64 9.00 -1.29
N LEU A 107 4.40 9.11 -2.59
CA LEU A 107 5.16 9.97 -3.49
C LEU A 107 4.32 10.35 -4.71
N SER A 108 4.68 11.48 -5.31
CA SER A 108 4.25 11.85 -6.65
C SER A 108 5.35 11.44 -7.63
N ALA A 109 5.04 10.51 -8.52
CA ALA A 109 5.97 9.99 -9.53
C ALA A 109 5.63 10.55 -10.90
N GLN A 110 6.66 10.98 -11.63
CA GLN A 110 6.55 11.18 -13.07
C GLN A 110 6.15 9.85 -13.73
N GLU A 111 5.28 9.90 -14.76
CA GLU A 111 4.71 8.70 -15.40
C GLU A 111 5.79 7.68 -15.82
N HIS A 112 6.90 8.16 -16.40
CA HIS A 112 7.98 7.30 -16.85
C HIS A 112 8.81 6.68 -15.70
N ALA A 113 8.69 7.20 -14.48
CA ALA A 113 9.38 6.71 -13.29
C ALA A 113 8.56 5.64 -12.52
N ILE A 114 7.32 5.34 -12.94
CA ILE A 114 6.48 4.31 -12.32
C ILE A 114 7.24 2.98 -12.14
N PRO A 115 7.90 2.40 -13.18
CA PRO A 115 8.62 1.14 -13.02
C PRO A 115 9.78 1.23 -12.03
N PHE A 116 10.37 2.42 -11.83
CA PHE A 116 11.45 2.61 -10.86
C PHE A 116 10.95 2.45 -9.42
N TYR A 117 9.81 3.05 -9.08
CA TYR A 117 9.24 2.94 -7.73
C TYR A 117 8.56 1.60 -7.48
N GLN A 118 7.96 0.98 -8.50
CA GLN A 118 7.39 -0.36 -8.42
C GLN A 118 8.41 -1.42 -7.96
N ARG A 119 9.67 -1.30 -8.40
CA ARG A 119 10.74 -2.20 -7.95
C ARG A 119 11.06 -2.13 -6.46
N SER A 120 10.58 -1.09 -5.77
CA SER A 120 10.77 -0.89 -4.33
C SER A 120 9.45 -1.02 -3.53
N GLY A 121 8.40 -1.60 -4.12
CA GLY A 121 7.15 -1.92 -3.42
C GLY A 121 6.08 -0.83 -3.45
N PHE A 122 6.20 0.15 -4.36
CA PHE A 122 5.18 1.16 -4.58
C PHE A 122 4.17 0.73 -5.64
N HIS A 123 2.90 1.08 -5.45
CA HIS A 123 1.86 0.93 -6.48
C HIS A 123 1.16 2.25 -6.75
N VAL A 124 0.64 2.41 -7.97
CA VAL A 124 -0.14 3.59 -8.38
C VAL A 124 -1.48 3.62 -7.67
N CYS A 125 -1.84 4.76 -7.06
CA CYS A 125 -3.09 4.93 -6.31
C CYS A 125 -3.99 6.08 -6.83
N SER A 126 -3.60 6.78 -7.89
CA SER A 126 -4.36 7.89 -8.50
C SER A 126 -4.54 7.72 -10.02
N ALA A 127 -5.25 8.66 -10.63
CA ALA A 127 -5.24 8.85 -12.08
C ALA A 127 -4.07 9.77 -12.49
N LEU A 128 -3.72 9.76 -13.78
CA LEU A 128 -2.72 10.68 -14.33
C LEU A 128 -3.17 12.14 -14.14
N TYR A 129 -2.27 13.00 -13.66
CA TYR A 129 -2.48 14.44 -13.53
C TYR A 129 -1.26 15.23 -14.02
N ASP A 130 -1.45 16.52 -14.30
CA ASP A 130 -0.36 17.42 -14.67
C ASP A 130 0.21 18.07 -13.40
N ASP A 131 1.54 18.03 -13.25
CA ASP A 131 2.27 18.80 -12.26
C ASP A 131 3.43 19.52 -12.96
N ALA A 132 3.39 20.85 -12.98
CA ALA A 132 4.33 21.71 -13.68
C ALA A 132 4.56 21.36 -15.17
N GLY A 133 3.53 20.89 -15.89
CA GLY A 133 3.64 20.48 -17.29
C GLY A 133 4.21 19.08 -17.50
N ILE A 134 4.37 18.29 -16.42
CA ILE A 134 4.90 16.93 -16.45
C ILE A 134 3.79 15.97 -15.99
N PRO A 135 3.50 14.88 -16.74
CA PRO A 135 2.53 13.88 -16.32
C PRO A 135 2.98 13.11 -15.08
N HIS A 136 2.13 13.09 -14.05
CA HIS A 136 2.38 12.47 -12.74
C HIS A 136 1.26 11.54 -12.30
N VAL A 137 1.62 10.61 -11.41
CA VAL A 137 0.70 9.80 -10.62
C VAL A 137 1.17 9.74 -9.17
N ASP A 138 0.22 9.75 -8.25
CA ASP A 138 0.48 9.35 -6.86
C ASP A 138 0.72 7.84 -6.79
N MET A 139 1.76 7.48 -6.04
CA MET A 139 2.09 6.11 -5.69
C MET A 139 2.27 5.98 -4.18
N ARG A 140 2.06 4.77 -3.67
CA ARG A 140 2.24 4.46 -2.24
C ARG A 140 2.80 3.07 -1.98
N CYS A 141 3.46 2.92 -0.83
CA CYS A 141 3.89 1.65 -0.25
C CYS A 141 3.20 1.48 1.12
N LEU A 142 2.38 0.44 1.28
CA LEU A 142 1.55 0.21 2.47
C LEU A 142 2.17 -0.78 3.47
N ALA A 143 3.33 -1.35 3.14
CA ALA A 143 4.12 -2.18 4.04
C ALA A 143 5.63 -1.90 3.91
N PRO A 144 6.11 -0.71 4.31
CA PRO A 144 7.49 -0.29 4.07
C PRO A 144 8.53 -1.22 4.70
N GLN A 145 8.24 -1.75 5.90
CA GLN A 145 9.09 -2.72 6.58
C GLN A 145 9.29 -3.99 5.74
N LEU A 146 8.20 -4.61 5.30
CA LEU A 146 8.25 -5.82 4.47
C LEU A 146 8.92 -5.57 3.11
N ALA A 147 8.69 -4.40 2.51
CA ALA A 147 9.36 -4.02 1.28
C ALA A 147 10.88 -3.90 1.48
N SER A 148 11.31 -3.27 2.58
CA SER A 148 12.72 -3.12 2.94
C SER A 148 13.41 -4.46 3.15
N ASP A 149 12.76 -5.39 3.86
CA ASP A 149 13.30 -6.72 4.14
C ASP A 149 13.47 -7.58 2.88
N ALA A 150 12.79 -7.21 1.78
CA ALA A 150 12.78 -7.97 0.53
C ALA A 150 13.70 -7.43 -0.57
N PHE A 151 14.37 -6.30 -0.37
CA PHE A 151 15.13 -5.59 -1.41
C PHE A 151 16.17 -6.44 -2.17
N GLU A 152 16.81 -7.40 -1.52
CA GLU A 152 17.84 -8.23 -2.15
C GLU A 152 17.27 -9.43 -2.91
N THR A 153 16.00 -9.75 -2.70
CA THR A 153 15.39 -11.02 -3.17
C THR A 153 14.23 -10.83 -4.13
N ARG A 154 13.70 -9.60 -4.28
CA ARG A 154 12.49 -9.33 -5.06
C ARG A 154 12.66 -8.10 -5.95
N ASP A 155 12.40 -8.28 -7.24
CA ASP A 155 12.51 -7.20 -8.24
C ASP A 155 11.27 -6.30 -8.29
N ASN A 156 10.07 -6.80 -7.96
CA ASN A 156 8.80 -6.06 -7.98
C ASN A 156 7.90 -6.51 -6.82
N PRO A 157 8.29 -6.23 -5.57
CA PRO A 157 7.58 -6.76 -4.41
C PRO A 157 6.14 -6.20 -4.34
N MET A 158 5.18 -7.06 -4.01
CA MET A 158 3.81 -6.68 -3.67
C MET A 158 3.01 -5.98 -4.79
N LEU A 159 3.34 -6.20 -6.07
CA LEU A 159 2.52 -5.72 -7.20
C LEU A 159 1.42 -6.72 -7.55
N LEU A 160 0.16 -6.29 -7.45
CA LEU A 160 -1.02 -7.11 -7.77
C LEU A 160 -1.02 -7.50 -9.26
N GLY A 161 -1.12 -8.80 -9.52
CA GLY A 161 -1.02 -9.41 -10.84
C GLY A 161 0.41 -9.76 -11.28
N GLU A 162 1.43 -9.20 -10.63
CA GLU A 162 2.82 -9.30 -11.09
C GLU A 162 3.75 -10.05 -10.13
N ASP A 163 3.63 -9.90 -8.80
CA ASP A 163 4.51 -10.59 -7.85
C ASP A 163 4.08 -12.05 -7.62
N PRO A 164 4.84 -13.04 -8.13
CA PRO A 164 4.45 -14.46 -8.06
C PRO A 164 4.80 -15.11 -6.71
N HIS A 165 5.56 -14.41 -5.86
CA HIS A 165 6.11 -14.97 -4.64
C HIS A 165 5.09 -14.94 -3.50
N ALA A 166 5.15 -15.95 -2.64
CA ALA A 166 4.42 -15.93 -1.38
C ALA A 166 5.12 -15.01 -0.37
N TRP A 167 4.34 -14.20 0.32
CA TRP A 167 4.76 -13.43 1.48
C TRP A 167 4.24 -14.12 2.73
N LEU A 168 5.13 -14.74 3.50
CA LEU A 168 4.74 -15.39 4.75
C LEU A 168 4.57 -14.34 5.83
N PHE A 169 3.60 -14.56 6.71
CA PHE A 169 3.40 -13.75 7.91
C PHE A 169 3.11 -14.66 9.09
N ASN A 170 3.61 -14.28 10.27
CA ASN A 170 3.36 -14.93 11.55
C ASN A 170 3.02 -13.92 12.67
N SER A 171 2.84 -12.65 12.28
CA SER A 171 2.51 -11.53 13.16
C SER A 171 1.31 -10.78 12.59
N GLU A 172 0.53 -10.16 13.47
CA GLU A 172 -0.61 -9.34 13.05
C GLU A 172 -0.18 -8.11 12.26
N SER A 173 0.97 -7.51 12.61
CA SER A 173 1.54 -6.37 11.88
C SER A 173 1.86 -6.72 10.43
N ASP A 174 2.54 -7.85 10.18
CA ASP A 174 2.90 -8.25 8.82
C ASP A 174 1.66 -8.64 8.02
N MET A 175 0.73 -9.36 8.65
CA MET A 175 -0.54 -9.76 8.05
C MET A 175 -1.35 -8.54 7.61
N THR A 176 -1.48 -7.54 8.49
CA THR A 176 -2.25 -6.33 8.21
C THR A 176 -1.58 -5.43 7.18
N GLY A 177 -0.24 -5.31 7.19
CA GLY A 177 0.51 -4.61 6.15
C GLY A 177 0.37 -5.26 4.77
N LEU A 178 0.43 -6.59 4.69
CA LEU A 178 0.21 -7.33 3.44
C LEU A 178 -1.24 -7.22 2.96
N MET A 179 -2.19 -7.31 3.89
CA MET A 179 -3.62 -7.12 3.62
C MET A 179 -3.88 -5.73 3.03
N ASP A 180 -3.35 -4.66 3.65
CA ASP A 180 -3.51 -3.31 3.15
C ASP A 180 -2.84 -3.14 1.78
N SER A 181 -1.66 -3.74 1.59
CA SER A 181 -0.93 -3.71 0.32
C SER A 181 -1.69 -4.38 -0.82
N VAL A 182 -2.31 -5.54 -0.59
CA VAL A 182 -3.09 -6.23 -1.63
C VAL A 182 -4.44 -5.54 -1.89
N VAL A 183 -5.16 -5.15 -0.83
CA VAL A 183 -6.48 -4.50 -0.95
C VAL A 183 -6.35 -3.10 -1.55
N GLY A 184 -5.27 -2.38 -1.25
CA GLY A 184 -5.03 -1.04 -1.78
C GLY A 184 -4.84 -0.97 -3.30
N GLN A 185 -4.63 -2.12 -3.94
CA GLN A 185 -4.51 -2.26 -5.40
C GLN A 185 -5.78 -2.80 -6.06
N ALA A 186 -6.81 -3.13 -5.27
CA ALA A 186 -8.06 -3.71 -5.76
C ALA A 186 -8.78 -2.78 -6.74
N ARG A 187 -9.28 -3.37 -7.84
CA ARG A 187 -9.96 -2.64 -8.91
C ARG A 187 -11.45 -2.98 -9.01
N GLN A 188 -11.84 -4.20 -8.67
CA GLN A 188 -13.20 -4.71 -8.88
C GLN A 188 -13.79 -5.42 -7.68
N ARG A 189 -13.06 -6.29 -6.97
CA ARG A 189 -13.66 -7.04 -5.88
C ARG A 189 -12.76 -7.32 -4.69
N LEU A 190 -13.40 -7.41 -3.53
CA LEU A 190 -12.85 -7.88 -2.27
C LEU A 190 -13.83 -8.88 -1.64
N TRP A 191 -13.44 -10.14 -1.54
CA TRP A 191 -14.25 -11.16 -0.87
C TRP A 191 -13.50 -11.66 0.36
N LEU A 192 -14.12 -11.55 1.54
CA LEU A 192 -13.55 -11.96 2.82
C LEU A 192 -14.39 -13.10 3.41
N TYR A 193 -13.74 -14.21 3.73
CA TYR A 193 -14.29 -15.28 4.55
C TYR A 193 -13.50 -15.39 5.85
N ASP A 194 -14.19 -15.27 6.98
CA ASP A 194 -13.58 -15.40 8.30
C ASP A 194 -14.59 -15.90 9.33
N ARG A 195 -14.14 -16.28 10.53
CA ARG A 195 -15.04 -16.60 11.64
C ARG A 195 -15.78 -15.35 12.12
N LEU A 196 -15.03 -14.26 12.32
CA LEU A 196 -15.53 -12.99 12.82
C LEU A 196 -15.01 -11.87 11.92
N LEU A 197 -15.78 -10.80 11.81
CA LEU A 197 -15.23 -9.52 11.39
C LEU A 197 -14.60 -8.87 12.64
N ASP A 198 -13.41 -9.35 12.96
CA ASP A 198 -12.64 -8.98 14.15
C ASP A 198 -12.26 -7.48 14.17
N HIS A 199 -12.32 -6.87 15.36
CA HIS A 199 -12.08 -5.44 15.51
C HIS A 199 -10.59 -5.08 15.42
N ASP A 200 -9.70 -5.94 15.88
CA ASP A 200 -8.27 -5.62 15.89
C ASP A 200 -7.70 -5.75 14.46
N ILE A 201 -8.23 -6.70 13.69
CA ILE A 201 -7.80 -6.96 12.30
C ILE A 201 -8.49 -6.03 11.28
N TYR A 202 -9.83 -5.91 11.34
CA TYR A 202 -10.63 -5.28 10.28
C TYR A 202 -11.25 -3.93 10.68
N ASP A 203 -11.32 -3.56 11.96
CA ASP A 203 -11.84 -2.26 12.42
C ASP A 203 -10.77 -1.15 12.44
N ARG A 204 -9.93 -1.12 11.39
CA ARG A 204 -8.84 -0.16 11.22
C ARG A 204 -9.24 0.94 10.24
N LEU A 205 -8.88 2.19 10.54
CA LEU A 205 -9.23 3.36 9.72
C LEU A 205 -8.73 3.18 8.27
N ARG A 206 -7.47 2.76 8.13
CA ARG A 206 -6.86 2.47 6.83
C ARG A 206 -7.63 1.41 6.05
N PHE A 207 -7.93 0.26 6.66
CA PHE A 207 -8.67 -0.81 5.98
C PHE A 207 -10.04 -0.31 5.50
N ARG A 208 -10.75 0.44 6.33
CA ARG A 208 -12.02 1.09 5.95
C ARG A 208 -11.85 2.04 4.75
N GLU A 209 -10.80 2.85 4.71
CA GLU A 209 -10.53 3.76 3.59
C GLU A 209 -10.26 3.00 2.29
N LEU A 210 -9.46 1.92 2.34
CA LEU A 210 -9.19 1.07 1.18
C LEU A 210 -10.47 0.40 0.66
N VAL A 211 -11.30 -0.14 1.56
CA VAL A 211 -12.60 -0.74 1.20
C VAL A 211 -13.55 0.32 0.62
N SER A 212 -13.60 1.52 1.21
CA SER A 212 -14.42 2.63 0.70
C SER A 212 -13.97 3.08 -0.68
N PHE A 213 -12.66 3.18 -0.91
CA PHE A 213 -12.09 3.51 -2.22
C PHE A 213 -12.49 2.48 -3.27
N LEU A 214 -12.30 1.18 -2.99
CA LEU A 214 -12.72 0.10 -3.88
C LEU A 214 -14.22 0.18 -4.19
N ALA A 215 -15.07 0.29 -3.17
CA ALA A 215 -16.52 0.29 -3.31
C ALA A 215 -17.05 1.48 -4.15
N ARG A 216 -16.33 2.61 -4.15
CA ARG A 216 -16.67 3.82 -4.93
C ARG A 216 -16.01 3.86 -6.31
N ARG A 217 -14.97 3.06 -6.54
CA ARG A 217 -14.12 3.13 -7.74
C ARG A 217 -14.87 2.88 -9.03
N HIS A 218 -15.69 1.83 -9.09
CA HIS A 218 -16.38 1.44 -10.32
C HIS A 218 -17.79 0.91 -10.02
N ARG A 219 -18.69 1.03 -11.01
CA ARG A 219 -20.08 0.54 -10.88
C ARG A 219 -20.21 -0.99 -10.78
N LEU A 220 -19.13 -1.73 -11.01
CA LEU A 220 -19.05 -3.18 -10.83
C LEU A 220 -18.23 -3.54 -9.60
N SER A 221 -17.77 -2.55 -8.82
CA SER A 221 -17.05 -2.83 -7.59
C SER A 221 -17.95 -3.55 -6.59
N GLU A 222 -17.40 -4.57 -5.96
CA GLU A 222 -18.12 -5.42 -5.02
C GLU A 222 -17.25 -5.83 -3.83
N VAL A 223 -17.80 -5.70 -2.63
CA VAL A 223 -17.21 -6.18 -1.38
C VAL A 223 -18.18 -7.16 -0.74
N ARG A 224 -17.73 -8.39 -0.51
CA ARG A 224 -18.54 -9.45 0.12
C ARG A 224 -17.85 -9.96 1.37
N LEU A 225 -18.56 -9.97 2.48
CA LEU A 225 -18.05 -10.38 3.78
C LEU A 225 -18.88 -11.58 4.26
N LEU A 226 -18.26 -12.74 4.39
CA LEU A 226 -18.91 -13.96 4.86
C LEU A 226 -18.31 -14.35 6.21
N ILE A 227 -19.13 -14.27 7.27
CA ILE A 227 -18.68 -14.54 8.64
C ILE A 227 -19.54 -15.57 9.37
N HIS A 228 -19.01 -16.21 10.41
CA HIS A 228 -19.74 -17.19 11.20
C HIS A 228 -20.64 -16.56 12.26
N ASP A 229 -20.20 -15.47 12.90
CA ASP A 229 -20.90 -14.85 14.02
C ASP A 229 -20.79 -13.32 13.95
N ASP A 230 -21.95 -12.65 13.94
CA ASP A 230 -22.11 -11.20 13.91
C ASP A 230 -22.39 -10.59 15.30
N LYS A 231 -22.57 -11.40 16.35
CA LYS A 231 -22.83 -10.91 17.71
C LYS A 231 -21.80 -9.88 18.20
N PRO A 232 -20.49 -10.01 17.91
CA PRO A 232 -19.52 -8.98 18.30
C PRO A 232 -19.79 -7.61 17.67
N LEU A 233 -20.35 -7.59 16.44
CA LEU A 233 -20.64 -6.36 15.68
C LEU A 233 -21.86 -5.61 16.19
N VAL A 234 -22.76 -6.30 16.89
CA VAL A 234 -23.93 -5.68 17.54
C VAL A 234 -23.52 -4.95 18.81
N LYS A 235 -22.52 -5.51 19.52
CA LYS A 235 -22.08 -5.02 20.84
C LYS A 235 -21.17 -3.79 20.76
N ARG A 236 -20.41 -3.66 19.67
CA ARG A 236 -19.42 -2.61 19.47
C ARG A 236 -19.52 -2.10 18.04
N ARG A 237 -19.46 -0.77 17.87
CA ARG A 237 -19.41 -0.14 16.55
C ARG A 237 -18.18 -0.63 15.79
N HIS A 238 -18.40 -0.97 14.51
CA HIS A 238 -17.36 -1.44 13.61
C HIS A 238 -17.39 -0.62 12.31
N GLN A 239 -16.26 -0.06 11.91
CA GLN A 239 -16.11 0.88 10.80
C GLN A 239 -16.57 0.32 9.45
N ILE A 240 -16.27 -0.95 9.17
CA ILE A 240 -16.75 -1.64 7.97
C ILE A 240 -18.28 -1.81 7.96
N VAL A 241 -18.92 -2.08 9.11
CA VAL A 241 -20.38 -2.16 9.22
C VAL A 241 -21.01 -0.79 8.97
N GLU A 242 -20.43 0.29 9.50
CA GLU A 242 -20.88 1.65 9.21
C GLU A 242 -20.75 2.00 7.71
N LEU A 243 -19.64 1.58 7.09
CA LEU A 243 -19.42 1.78 5.66
C LEU A 243 -20.42 0.97 4.81
N MET A 244 -20.74 -0.26 5.21
CA MET A 244 -21.74 -1.11 4.58
C MET A 244 -23.11 -0.43 4.55
N ARG A 245 -23.52 0.22 5.65
CA ARG A 245 -24.79 0.96 5.71
C ARG A 245 -24.83 2.17 4.77
N ARG A 246 -23.68 2.80 4.50
CA ARG A 246 -23.57 3.92 3.55
C ARG A 246 -23.51 3.46 2.09
N LEU A 247 -23.03 2.25 1.82
CA LEU A 247 -22.84 1.69 0.49
C LEU A 247 -23.46 0.28 0.35
N PRO A 248 -24.77 0.10 0.65
CA PRO A 248 -25.39 -1.22 0.76
C PRO A 248 -25.50 -1.97 -0.57
N SER A 249 -25.41 -1.26 -1.71
CA SER A 249 -25.39 -1.89 -3.04
C SER A 249 -23.99 -2.35 -3.46
N ARG A 250 -22.97 -2.10 -2.64
CA ARG A 250 -21.55 -2.37 -2.94
C ARG A 250 -20.91 -3.29 -1.93
N ILE A 251 -21.35 -3.21 -0.67
CA ILE A 251 -20.79 -3.96 0.44
C ILE A 251 -21.93 -4.78 1.03
N GLU A 252 -21.76 -6.09 1.02
CA GLU A 252 -22.74 -7.03 1.57
C GLU A 252 -22.05 -7.94 2.59
N LEU A 253 -22.76 -8.21 3.70
CA LEU A 253 -22.34 -9.15 4.72
C LEU A 253 -23.39 -10.26 4.86
N ARG A 254 -22.92 -11.51 4.88
CA ARG A 254 -23.74 -12.70 5.15
C ARG A 254 -23.13 -13.53 6.26
N LEU A 255 -24.02 -14.25 6.95
CA LEU A 255 -23.68 -15.32 7.86
C LEU A 255 -23.63 -16.64 7.10
N ILE A 256 -22.58 -17.43 7.34
CA ILE A 256 -22.48 -18.79 6.82
C ILE A 256 -23.62 -19.66 7.34
N ASN A 257 -24.16 -20.51 6.48
CA ASN A 257 -25.07 -21.57 6.85
C ASN A 257 -24.30 -22.87 7.19
N GLN A 258 -24.21 -23.20 8.48
CA GLN A 258 -23.46 -24.34 9.00
C GLN A 258 -24.03 -25.71 8.59
N ASP A 259 -25.25 -25.76 8.02
CA ASP A 259 -25.84 -26.99 7.48
C ASP A 259 -25.16 -27.45 6.17
N TYR A 260 -24.33 -26.59 5.57
CA TYR A 260 -23.60 -26.84 4.32
C TYR A 260 -22.09 -26.91 4.57
N PRO A 261 -21.32 -27.56 3.67
CA PRO A 261 -19.86 -27.59 3.77
C PRO A 261 -19.25 -26.19 3.80
N VAL A 262 -18.29 -25.99 4.70
CA VAL A 262 -17.59 -24.72 4.90
C VAL A 262 -16.08 -24.93 4.80
N GLU A 263 -15.36 -23.89 4.41
CA GLU A 263 -13.90 -23.90 4.44
C GLU A 263 -13.40 -23.84 5.89
N SER A 264 -12.35 -24.60 6.21
CA SER A 264 -11.80 -24.67 7.57
C SER A 264 -10.80 -23.54 7.89
N GLN A 265 -10.51 -22.68 6.92
CA GLN A 265 -9.47 -21.66 6.99
C GLN A 265 -9.98 -20.32 6.44
N PRO A 266 -9.65 -19.19 7.08
CA PRO A 266 -10.07 -17.88 6.60
C PRO A 266 -9.20 -17.44 5.43
N PHE A 267 -9.82 -16.69 4.52
CA PHE A 267 -9.13 -16.12 3.37
C PHE A 267 -9.79 -14.84 2.90
N MET A 268 -8.99 -14.01 2.26
CA MET A 268 -9.42 -12.80 1.57
C MET A 268 -8.96 -12.88 0.13
N LEU A 269 -9.87 -12.61 -0.82
CA LEU A 269 -9.59 -12.60 -2.25
C LEU A 269 -9.72 -11.18 -2.78
N VAL A 270 -8.74 -10.76 -3.56
CA VAL A 270 -8.69 -9.44 -4.19
C VAL A 270 -8.60 -9.61 -5.70
N ASP A 271 -9.61 -9.09 -6.40
CA ASP A 271 -9.75 -9.26 -7.84
C ASP A 271 -9.59 -10.74 -8.27
N ARG A 272 -8.81 -11.00 -9.32
CA ARG A 272 -8.56 -12.35 -9.83
C ARG A 272 -7.20 -12.89 -9.46
N ASP A 273 -6.37 -12.11 -8.78
CA ASP A 273 -4.93 -12.36 -8.69
C ASP A 273 -4.43 -12.37 -7.25
N GLY A 274 -5.00 -11.52 -6.38
CA GLY A 274 -4.53 -11.31 -5.02
C GLY A 274 -5.27 -12.15 -3.99
N MET A 275 -4.55 -12.59 -2.95
CA MET A 275 -5.15 -13.25 -1.81
C MET A 275 -4.34 -13.10 -0.52
N ILE A 276 -5.05 -13.14 0.61
CA ILE A 276 -4.51 -13.42 1.95
C ILE A 276 -5.13 -14.74 2.42
N PHE A 277 -4.33 -15.60 3.02
CA PHE A 277 -4.78 -16.88 3.56
C PHE A 277 -4.14 -17.13 4.92
N ARG A 278 -4.95 -17.44 5.94
CA ARG A 278 -4.43 -17.84 7.25
C ARG A 278 -4.61 -19.33 7.44
N HIS A 279 -3.64 -19.96 8.11
CA HIS A 279 -3.66 -21.39 8.39
C HIS A 279 -4.70 -21.78 9.46
N ASP A 280 -5.15 -20.79 10.24
CA ASP A 280 -6.07 -20.94 11.36
C ASP A 280 -6.88 -19.63 11.57
N PHE A 281 -8.05 -19.73 12.21
CA PHE A 281 -8.93 -18.57 12.47
C PHE A 281 -8.43 -17.65 13.59
N TYR A 282 -7.58 -18.14 14.48
CA TYR A 282 -7.19 -17.46 15.72
C TYR A 282 -5.77 -16.91 15.68
N LYS A 283 -4.93 -17.42 14.77
CA LYS A 283 -3.52 -17.01 14.67
C LYS A 283 -3.26 -16.19 13.41
N PRO A 284 -2.38 -15.18 13.48
CA PRO A 284 -1.94 -14.43 12.31
C PRO A 284 -0.79 -15.20 11.61
N GLU A 285 -1.00 -16.48 11.31
CA GLU A 285 -0.02 -17.32 10.60
C GLU A 285 -0.58 -17.68 9.22
N GLY A 286 0.17 -17.38 8.17
CA GLY A 286 -0.33 -17.56 6.81
C GLY A 286 0.58 -17.01 5.74
N PHE A 287 -0.03 -16.75 4.58
CA PHE A 287 0.66 -16.14 3.45
C PHE A 287 -0.24 -15.21 2.65
N ALA A 288 0.37 -14.20 2.05
CA ALA A 288 -0.20 -13.35 1.03
C ALA A 288 0.40 -13.70 -0.33
N LYS A 289 -0.40 -13.59 -1.39
CA LYS A 289 0.06 -13.63 -2.77
C LYS A 289 -0.59 -12.51 -3.57
N PHE A 290 0.20 -11.91 -4.44
CA PHE A 290 -0.24 -10.84 -5.31
C PHE A 290 -0.51 -11.32 -6.73
N SER A 291 -0.02 -12.51 -7.12
CA SER A 291 -0.31 -13.16 -8.39
C SER A 291 -0.51 -14.68 -8.22
N ASP A 292 -1.75 -15.10 -7.94
CA ASP A 292 -2.15 -16.53 -7.88
C ASP A 292 -3.59 -16.74 -8.38
N SER A 293 -3.80 -16.50 -9.67
CA SER A 293 -5.13 -16.62 -10.27
C SER A 293 -5.74 -18.02 -10.20
N GLY A 294 -4.89 -19.06 -10.18
CA GLY A 294 -5.32 -20.45 -10.00
C GLY A 294 -5.95 -20.69 -8.64
N ARG A 295 -5.26 -20.31 -7.55
CA ARG A 295 -5.78 -20.48 -6.19
C ARG A 295 -6.94 -19.53 -5.90
N VAL A 296 -6.87 -18.29 -6.38
CA VAL A 296 -7.99 -17.33 -6.25
C VAL A 296 -9.25 -17.88 -6.92
N LYS A 297 -9.15 -18.52 -8.09
CA LYS A 297 -10.31 -19.14 -8.75
C LYS A 297 -10.93 -20.26 -7.89
N LEU A 298 -10.11 -21.18 -7.39
CA LEU A 298 -10.59 -22.30 -6.57
C LEU A 298 -11.28 -21.82 -5.28
N LEU A 299 -10.65 -20.87 -4.57
CA LEU A 299 -11.22 -20.30 -3.36
C LEU A 299 -12.47 -19.46 -3.66
N ALA A 300 -12.51 -18.75 -4.79
CA ALA A 300 -13.69 -18.00 -5.22
C ALA A 300 -14.89 -18.92 -5.52
N GLU A 301 -14.66 -20.09 -6.12
CA GLU A 301 -15.72 -21.09 -6.34
C GLU A 301 -16.26 -21.61 -5.00
N SER A 302 -15.39 -21.85 -4.01
CA SER A 302 -15.82 -22.27 -2.68
C SER A 302 -16.56 -21.15 -1.93
N PHE A 303 -16.02 -19.93 -1.97
CA PHE A 303 -16.66 -18.75 -1.44
C PHE A 303 -18.06 -18.57 -2.01
N GLN A 304 -18.23 -18.69 -3.32
CA GLN A 304 -19.53 -18.52 -3.97
C GLN A 304 -20.54 -19.57 -3.49
N ARG A 305 -20.15 -20.84 -3.35
CA ARG A 305 -21.03 -21.89 -2.79
C ARG A 305 -21.49 -21.55 -1.36
N MET A 306 -20.57 -21.13 -0.50
CA MET A 306 -20.92 -20.73 0.87
C MET A 306 -21.74 -19.43 0.91
N TRP A 307 -21.50 -18.51 -0.03
CA TRP A 307 -22.23 -17.25 -0.17
C TRP A 307 -23.68 -17.45 -0.59
N ASP A 308 -23.92 -18.36 -1.53
CA ASP A 308 -25.25 -18.64 -2.08
C ASP A 308 -26.18 -19.29 -1.04
N THR A 309 -25.62 -20.07 -0.10
CA THR A 309 -26.37 -20.67 1.02
C THR A 309 -26.40 -19.78 2.27
N GLY A 310 -25.54 -18.76 2.31
CA GLY A 310 -25.43 -17.80 3.41
C GLY A 310 -26.68 -16.93 3.56
N LYS A 311 -26.94 -16.49 4.79
CA LYS A 311 -28.12 -15.68 5.15
C LYS A 311 -27.71 -14.27 5.53
N GLY A 312 -28.54 -13.28 5.23
CA GLY A 312 -28.31 -11.93 5.73
C GLY A 312 -28.40 -11.88 7.26
N SER A 313 -27.63 -11.00 7.88
CA SER A 313 -27.75 -10.71 9.32
C SER A 313 -29.06 -9.96 9.61
N LEU A 314 -29.88 -10.48 10.51
CA LEU A 314 -31.06 -9.77 11.04
C LEU A 314 -30.64 -8.69 12.04
N GLU A 315 -29.72 -9.04 12.94
CA GLU A 315 -29.20 -8.15 13.99
C GLU A 315 -28.63 -6.85 13.42
N LEU A 316 -27.84 -6.93 12.35
CA LEU A 316 -27.24 -5.75 11.72
C LEU A 316 -28.26 -4.86 10.99
N ARG A 317 -29.43 -5.40 10.62
CA ARG A 317 -30.54 -4.61 10.04
C ARG A 317 -31.29 -3.81 11.09
N GLU A 318 -31.34 -4.30 12.32
CA GLU A 318 -32.09 -3.72 13.44
C GLU A 318 -31.27 -2.72 14.28
N LEU A 319 -29.96 -2.60 14.02
CA LEU A 319 -29.09 -1.64 14.71
C LEU A 319 -29.53 -0.17 14.49
N PRO A 320 -29.79 0.60 15.57
CA PRO A 320 -30.13 2.01 15.46
C PRO A 320 -29.00 2.82 14.77
N LEU A 321 -29.38 3.91 14.10
CA LEU A 321 -28.46 4.80 13.39
C LEU A 321 -27.51 5.53 14.34
#